data_AF-A0A0P1AYY4-F1
#
_entry.id   AF-A0A0P1AYY4-F1
#
_cell.length_a   1.000
_cell.length_b   1.000
_cell.length_c   1.000
_cell.angle_alpha   90.00
_cell.angle_beta   90.00
_cell.angle_gamma   90.00
#
_symmetry.space_group_name_H-M   'P 1'
#
loop_
_entity.id
_entity.type
_entity.pdbx_description
1 polymer ?
#
loop_
_entity_poly.entity_id
_entity_poly.type
_entity_poly.pdbx_seq_one_letter_code
_entity_poly.pdbx_strand_id
1 'polypeptide(L)'
;MDDPDVNFEAQINELVSSPNVTDRCTVLEEHQREMELRKIQADKELEYLAPSPAASKRKSFRPVSAKPRMLTLTSLAEDLEVETTAFQESETNCLGQLECSHVLEISSSSYDELFSPANVLENSSRTLWISSGMFPQFLRIVLREPKPVAAVEITCKQINKLQLRASCNRHVAINRMTIFAELEVGAADSRKLDTHRFSLTCRSFKNANDSDGNDESTSEPLIEAIQINIDSGHSAFVCVYFVRLCIANSDEIRR
;
A
#
# COMPACT_ATOMS: atom_id res chain seq x y z
N MET A 1 49.80 -9.51 -9.99
CA MET A 1 48.32 -9.45 -10.04
C MET A 1 47.95 -9.88 -8.65
N ASP A 2 47.89 -8.90 -7.78
CA ASP A 2 47.80 -9.09 -6.34
C ASP A 2 46.46 -8.49 -5.95
N ASP A 3 45.47 -9.35 -5.70
CA ASP A 3 44.18 -8.96 -5.14
C ASP A 3 44.43 -8.42 -3.72
N PRO A 4 43.91 -7.25 -3.34
CA PRO A 4 43.88 -6.88 -1.94
C PRO A 4 42.80 -7.73 -1.25
N ASP A 5 43.24 -8.68 -0.44
CA ASP A 5 42.43 -9.38 0.55
C ASP A 5 41.74 -8.33 1.43
N VAL A 6 40.49 -8.01 1.11
CA VAL A 6 39.61 -7.25 1.99
C VAL A 6 39.30 -8.16 3.16
N ASN A 7 40.01 -7.95 4.27
CA ASN A 7 39.77 -8.67 5.52
C ASN A 7 38.50 -8.14 6.18
N PHE A 8 37.34 -8.56 5.66
CA PHE A 8 36.01 -8.21 6.16
C PHE A 8 35.85 -8.55 7.65
N GLU A 9 36.58 -9.55 8.14
CA GLU A 9 36.50 -10.01 9.53
C GLU A 9 37.17 -9.03 10.50
N ALA A 10 38.24 -8.35 10.08
CA ALA A 10 38.86 -7.28 10.86
C ALA A 10 37.95 -6.04 10.97
N GLN A 11 37.27 -5.67 9.89
CA GLN A 11 36.39 -4.51 9.85
C GLN A 11 35.12 -4.71 10.71
N ILE A 12 34.58 -5.93 10.74
CA ILE A 12 33.45 -6.29 11.60
C ILE A 12 33.86 -6.24 13.08
N ASN A 13 35.04 -6.75 13.44
CA ASN A 13 35.51 -6.72 14.83
C ASN A 13 35.77 -5.30 15.34
N GLU A 14 36.21 -4.38 14.49
CA GLU A 14 36.39 -2.96 14.86
C GLU A 14 35.05 -2.25 15.11
N LEU A 15 34.05 -2.48 14.26
CA LEU A 15 32.69 -1.95 14.40
C LEU A 15 31.97 -2.45 15.66
N VAL A 16 32.25 -3.68 16.09
CA VAL A 16 31.64 -4.29 17.28
C VAL A 16 32.37 -3.90 18.57
N SER A 17 33.67 -3.62 18.50
CA SER A 17 34.51 -3.37 19.69
C SER A 17 34.50 -1.92 20.20
N SER A 18 33.99 -0.94 19.44
CA SER A 18 33.93 0.44 19.93
C SER A 18 32.80 0.62 20.96
N PRO A 19 33.08 1.06 22.20
CA PRO A 19 32.09 1.12 23.28
C PRO A 19 31.21 2.39 23.25
N ASN A 20 31.46 3.32 22.32
CA ASN A 20 30.79 4.61 22.27
C ASN A 20 30.04 4.78 20.95
N VAL A 21 28.73 5.04 21.04
CA VAL A 21 27.81 5.16 19.89
C VAL A 21 28.20 6.31 18.97
N THR A 22 28.78 7.37 19.53
CA THR A 22 29.27 8.53 18.77
C THR A 22 30.39 8.15 17.82
N ASP A 23 31.31 7.30 18.26
CA ASP A 23 32.45 6.84 17.45
C ASP A 23 32.01 5.86 16.35
N ARG A 24 30.92 5.11 16.58
CA ARG A 24 30.29 4.26 15.54
C ARG A 24 29.64 5.10 14.44
N CYS A 25 28.96 6.18 14.82
CA CYS A 25 28.33 7.08 13.86
C CYS A 25 29.37 7.79 12.98
N THR A 26 30.49 8.24 13.55
CA THR A 26 31.54 8.92 12.78
C THR A 26 32.24 7.98 11.79
N VAL A 27 32.53 6.74 12.20
CA VAL A 27 33.13 5.73 11.32
C VAL A 27 32.20 5.35 10.16
N LEU A 28 30.90 5.19 10.43
CA LEU A 28 29.93 4.90 9.37
C LEU A 28 29.75 6.08 8.40
N GLU A 29 29.74 7.31 8.91
CA GLU A 29 29.64 8.52 8.08
C GLU A 29 30.89 8.70 7.21
N GLU A 30 32.09 8.43 7.75
CA GLU A 30 33.34 8.49 7.01
C GLU A 30 33.39 7.40 5.92
N HIS A 31 32.97 6.18 6.24
CA HIS A 31 32.90 5.09 5.27
C HIS A 31 31.91 5.39 4.13
N GLN A 32 30.77 6.00 4.45
CA GLN A 32 29.79 6.42 3.44
C GLN A 32 30.38 7.50 2.52
N ARG A 33 31.15 8.45 3.08
CA ARG A 33 31.86 9.49 2.31
C ARG A 33 32.92 8.91 1.39
N GLU A 34 33.68 7.90 1.83
CA GLU A 34 34.68 7.23 0.99
C GLU A 34 34.03 6.51 -0.20
N MET A 35 32.90 5.83 0.03
CA MET A 35 32.14 5.16 -1.02
C MET A 35 31.59 6.13 -2.08
N GLU A 36 31.11 7.30 -1.66
CA GLU A 36 30.67 8.35 -2.60
C GLU A 36 31.82 8.89 -3.45
N LEU A 37 33.00 9.10 -2.86
CA LEU A 37 34.19 9.55 -3.59
C LEU A 37 34.65 8.53 -4.64
N ARG A 38 34.62 7.23 -4.32
CA ARG A 38 34.93 6.18 -5.30
C ARG A 38 33.94 6.16 -6.47
N LYS A 39 32.66 6.38 -6.19
CA LYS A 39 31.62 6.45 -7.24
C LYS A 39 31.87 7.64 -8.18
N ILE A 40 32.19 8.82 -7.62
CA ILE A 40 32.52 10.02 -8.41
C ILE A 40 33.77 9.79 -9.26
N GLN A 41 34.77 9.06 -8.74
CA GLN A 41 35.99 8.75 -9.49
C GLN A 41 35.74 7.78 -10.64
N ALA A 42 34.92 6.73 -10.40
CA ALA A 42 34.52 5.79 -11.44
C ALA A 42 33.68 6.46 -12.55
N ASP A 43 32.78 7.37 -12.19
CA ASP A 43 31.98 8.14 -13.15
C ASP A 43 32.87 9.06 -14.00
N LYS A 44 33.90 9.68 -13.41
CA LYS A 44 34.89 10.47 -14.16
C LYS A 44 35.72 9.60 -15.10
N GLU A 45 36.15 8.41 -14.69
CA GLU A 45 36.91 7.49 -15.56
C GLU A 45 36.08 7.03 -16.77
N LEU A 46 34.76 6.87 -16.61
CA LEU A 46 33.83 6.61 -17.71
C LEU A 46 33.66 7.81 -18.66
N GLU A 47 33.73 9.04 -18.14
CA GLU A 47 33.59 10.28 -18.92
C GLU A 47 34.83 10.54 -19.81
N TYR A 48 36.03 10.11 -19.42
CA TYR A 48 37.26 10.24 -20.22
C TYR A 48 37.38 9.25 -21.40
N LEU A 49 36.50 8.25 -21.51
CA LEU A 49 36.53 7.22 -22.57
C LEU A 49 35.58 7.48 -23.76
N ALA A 50 34.82 8.59 -23.77
CA ALA A 50 33.91 8.92 -24.86
C ALA A 50 34.53 9.93 -25.86
N PRO A 51 34.72 9.60 -27.15
CA PRO A 51 35.03 10.60 -28.17
C PRO A 51 33.78 11.38 -28.62
N SER A 52 33.99 12.68 -28.80
CA SER A 52 33.05 13.75 -29.19
C SER A 52 32.39 13.60 -30.60
N PRO A 53 31.35 14.39 -30.95
CA PRO A 53 30.33 14.08 -31.95
C PRO A 53 30.60 14.68 -33.35
N ALA A 54 30.04 14.05 -34.39
CA ALA A 54 29.88 14.71 -35.69
C ALA A 54 28.65 14.20 -36.47
N ALA A 55 27.93 15.15 -37.07
CA ALA A 55 26.71 15.00 -37.84
C ALA A 55 26.87 14.22 -39.16
N SER A 56 25.80 13.55 -39.62
CA SER A 56 25.53 13.44 -41.06
C SER A 56 24.12 13.00 -41.45
N LYS A 57 23.79 13.38 -42.68
CA LYS A 57 22.48 13.54 -43.33
C LYS A 57 21.95 12.26 -43.99
N ARG A 58 20.61 12.21 -44.10
CA ARG A 58 19.76 11.68 -45.22
C ARG A 58 19.90 10.21 -45.66
N LYS A 59 18.76 9.49 -45.66
CA LYS A 59 18.04 8.87 -46.81
C LYS A 59 17.01 7.87 -46.26
N SER A 60 15.71 8.07 -46.51
CA SER A 60 14.92 7.38 -47.55
C SER A 60 14.96 5.86 -47.43
N PHE A 61 13.83 5.25 -47.02
CA PHE A 61 13.08 4.21 -47.76
C PHE A 61 11.97 3.62 -46.85
N ARG A 62 10.72 3.99 -47.10
CA ARG A 62 9.55 3.07 -47.00
C ARG A 62 9.41 2.42 -48.39
N PRO A 63 8.92 1.17 -48.57
CA PRO A 63 7.58 0.68 -48.18
C PRO A 63 7.63 -0.79 -47.66
N VAL A 64 6.59 -1.48 -47.19
CA VAL A 64 5.32 -1.89 -47.84
C VAL A 64 4.33 -2.38 -46.77
N SER A 65 3.11 -1.84 -46.83
CA SER A 65 1.80 -2.50 -46.66
C SER A 65 1.77 -3.96 -46.15
N ALA A 66 1.25 -4.16 -44.95
CA ALA A 66 0.64 -5.43 -44.54
C ALA A 66 -0.83 -5.15 -44.16
N LYS A 67 -1.73 -5.61 -45.03
CA LYS A 67 -3.19 -5.50 -44.90
C LYS A 67 -3.69 -6.28 -43.67
N PRO A 68 -4.58 -5.71 -42.83
CA PRO A 68 -5.38 -6.53 -41.92
C PRO A 68 -6.39 -7.33 -42.73
N ARG A 69 -6.26 -8.65 -42.71
CA ARG A 69 -7.21 -9.57 -43.34
C ARG A 69 -8.44 -9.64 -42.44
N MET A 70 -9.52 -8.97 -42.85
CA MET A 70 -10.83 -9.20 -42.27
C MET A 70 -11.22 -10.66 -42.47
N LEU A 71 -11.48 -11.38 -41.38
CA LEU A 71 -12.20 -12.64 -41.42
C LEU A 71 -13.61 -12.38 -40.88
N THR A 72 -14.55 -12.59 -41.79
CA THR A 72 -15.99 -12.49 -41.64
C THR A 72 -16.50 -13.55 -40.66
N LEU A 73 -17.40 -13.12 -39.79
CA LEU A 73 -18.19 -13.91 -38.86
C LEU A 73 -18.88 -15.11 -39.55
N THR A 74 -18.83 -16.27 -38.91
CA THR A 74 -19.83 -17.34 -39.08
C THR A 74 -20.45 -17.61 -37.72
N SER A 75 -21.77 -17.46 -37.64
CA SER A 75 -22.57 -17.82 -36.46
C SER A 75 -22.77 -19.33 -36.45
N LEU A 76 -22.33 -19.99 -35.38
CA LEU A 76 -22.81 -21.31 -35.02
C LEU A 76 -23.54 -21.19 -33.69
N ALA A 77 -24.86 -21.41 -33.78
CA ALA A 77 -25.72 -21.72 -32.66
C ALA A 77 -25.40 -23.13 -32.13
N GLU A 78 -25.97 -23.41 -30.96
CA GLU A 78 -26.14 -24.70 -30.29
C GLU A 78 -25.25 -24.91 -29.06
N ASP A 79 -25.82 -24.47 -27.94
CA ASP A 79 -26.08 -25.25 -26.73
C ASP A 79 -24.92 -26.07 -26.15
N LEU A 80 -24.37 -25.58 -25.04
CA LEU A 80 -24.08 -26.46 -23.91
C LEU A 80 -24.20 -25.67 -22.61
N GLU A 81 -25.25 -26.01 -21.87
CA GLU A 81 -25.47 -25.64 -20.47
C GLU A 81 -24.23 -26.02 -19.66
N VAL A 82 -23.50 -25.03 -19.19
CA VAL A 82 -22.64 -25.16 -18.02
C VAL A 82 -23.09 -24.08 -17.08
N GLU A 83 -23.69 -24.52 -15.98
CA GLU A 83 -24.01 -23.72 -14.80
C GLU A 83 -22.75 -23.02 -14.31
N THR A 84 -22.45 -21.86 -14.91
CA THR A 84 -21.72 -20.81 -14.24
C THR A 84 -22.63 -20.40 -13.10
N THR A 85 -22.31 -20.88 -11.89
CA THR A 85 -22.72 -20.24 -10.66
C THR A 85 -22.37 -18.78 -10.79
N ALA A 86 -23.38 -18.00 -11.19
CA ALA A 86 -23.35 -16.57 -11.16
C ALA A 86 -22.85 -16.23 -9.76
N PHE A 87 -21.63 -15.69 -9.69
CA PHE A 87 -21.29 -14.86 -8.56
C PHE A 87 -22.36 -13.81 -8.55
N GLN A 88 -23.30 -14.01 -7.64
CA GLN A 88 -24.32 -13.07 -7.28
C GLN A 88 -23.52 -11.87 -6.79
N GLU A 89 -23.24 -10.95 -7.73
CA GLU A 89 -22.98 -9.55 -7.49
C GLU A 89 -24.08 -9.11 -6.55
N SER A 90 -23.80 -9.28 -5.27
CA SER A 90 -24.51 -8.59 -4.22
C SER A 90 -24.10 -7.15 -4.41
N GLU A 91 -24.78 -6.48 -5.34
CA GLU A 91 -25.02 -5.05 -5.32
C GLU A 91 -25.74 -4.76 -4.01
N THR A 92 -24.99 -4.81 -2.92
CA THR A 92 -25.37 -4.14 -1.70
C THR A 92 -25.39 -2.66 -2.07
N ASN A 93 -26.60 -2.13 -2.16
CA ASN A 93 -26.96 -0.72 -2.13
C ASN A 93 -26.21 0.02 -1.00
N CYS A 94 -24.92 0.30 -1.19
CA CYS A 94 -24.14 1.13 -0.31
C CYS A 94 -24.06 2.52 -0.93
N LEU A 95 -25.03 3.37 -0.55
CA LEU A 95 -24.92 4.81 -0.75
C LEU A 95 -23.54 5.29 -0.24
N GLY A 96 -22.81 6.02 -1.09
CA GLY A 96 -21.63 6.80 -0.68
C GLY A 96 -20.30 6.06 -0.58
N GLN A 97 -20.01 5.09 -1.47
CA GLN A 97 -18.67 4.51 -1.53
C GLN A 97 -17.63 5.57 -1.95
N LEU A 98 -16.54 5.68 -1.19
CA LEU A 98 -15.48 6.64 -1.48
C LEU A 98 -14.74 6.25 -2.77
N GLU A 99 -14.86 7.08 -3.82
CA GLU A 99 -14.01 6.96 -5.01
C GLU A 99 -12.56 7.36 -4.71
N CYS A 100 -11.61 6.82 -5.49
CA CYS A 100 -10.17 7.12 -5.42
C CYS A 100 -9.86 8.63 -5.42
N SER A 101 -10.75 9.45 -5.98
CA SER A 101 -10.63 10.92 -6.03
C SER A 101 -10.54 11.60 -4.66
N HIS A 102 -10.98 10.95 -3.59
CA HIS A 102 -10.94 11.49 -2.23
C HIS A 102 -9.70 11.10 -1.44
N VAL A 103 -8.89 10.20 -1.98
CA VAL A 103 -7.64 9.76 -1.36
C VAL A 103 -6.53 10.71 -1.81
N LEU A 104 -5.77 11.20 -0.83
CA LEU A 104 -4.59 12.04 -1.05
C LEU A 104 -3.38 11.16 -1.29
N GLU A 105 -3.19 10.16 -0.43
CA GLU A 105 -2.00 9.34 -0.40
C GLU A 105 -2.33 7.94 0.12
N ILE A 106 -1.69 6.92 -0.46
CA ILE A 106 -1.62 5.58 0.10
C ILE A 106 -0.15 5.21 0.27
N SER A 107 0.18 4.74 1.47
CA SER A 107 1.50 4.20 1.78
C SER A 107 1.38 2.84 2.44
N SER A 108 2.42 2.03 2.30
CA SER A 108 2.54 0.75 2.99
C SER A 108 3.97 0.57 3.50
N SER A 109 4.16 -0.27 4.51
CA SER A 109 5.50 -0.66 4.99
C SER A 109 6.32 -1.39 3.93
N SER A 110 5.69 -2.24 3.13
CA SER A 110 6.31 -2.95 2.02
C SER A 110 5.25 -3.35 1.01
N TYR A 111 5.69 -3.56 -0.23
CA TYR A 111 4.86 -4.14 -1.27
C TYR A 111 5.73 -4.84 -2.32
N ASP A 112 5.14 -5.78 -3.03
CA ASP A 112 5.67 -6.26 -4.31
C ASP A 112 5.38 -5.21 -5.39
N GLU A 113 6.36 -4.84 -6.22
CA GLU A 113 6.24 -3.81 -7.25
C GLU A 113 5.10 -4.06 -8.24
N LEU A 114 4.73 -5.33 -8.47
CA LEU A 114 3.59 -5.71 -9.32
C LEU A 114 2.23 -5.49 -8.63
N PHE A 115 2.23 -5.36 -7.30
CA PHE A 115 1.05 -5.30 -6.44
C PHE A 115 1.08 -4.07 -5.52
N SER A 116 1.05 -2.89 -6.15
CA SER A 116 1.08 -1.58 -5.49
C SER A 116 -0.02 -1.41 -4.42
N PRO A 117 0.26 -0.66 -3.33
CA PRO A 117 -0.74 -0.31 -2.31
C PRO A 117 -1.98 0.40 -2.87
N ALA A 118 -1.85 1.16 -3.96
CA ALA A 118 -2.97 1.87 -4.58
C ALA A 118 -4.05 0.92 -5.13
N ASN A 119 -3.66 -0.31 -5.47
CA ASN A 119 -4.55 -1.33 -6.03
C ASN A 119 -5.73 -1.66 -5.11
N VAL A 120 -5.60 -1.44 -3.80
CA VAL A 120 -6.67 -1.72 -2.82
C VAL A 120 -7.87 -0.78 -2.93
N LEU A 121 -7.74 0.34 -3.63
CA LEU A 121 -8.87 1.23 -3.91
C LEU A 121 -9.58 0.88 -5.23
N GLU A 122 -8.92 0.08 -6.08
CA GLU A 122 -9.51 -0.35 -7.33
C GLU A 122 -10.52 -1.46 -7.02
N ASN A 123 -11.79 -1.24 -7.37
CA ASN A 123 -12.85 -2.23 -7.20
C ASN A 123 -12.76 -3.37 -8.23
N SER A 124 -11.56 -3.81 -8.57
CA SER A 124 -11.30 -4.88 -9.53
C SER A 124 -10.87 -6.15 -8.80
N SER A 125 -11.43 -7.29 -9.19
CA SER A 125 -11.08 -8.59 -8.59
C SER A 125 -9.66 -9.06 -8.95
N ARG A 126 -8.98 -8.35 -9.86
CA ARG A 126 -7.64 -8.69 -10.37
C ARG A 126 -6.54 -7.83 -9.76
N THR A 127 -6.90 -6.81 -8.99
CA THR A 127 -5.98 -5.84 -8.42
C THR A 127 -5.96 -6.05 -6.91
N LEU A 128 -4.75 -6.15 -6.35
CA LEU A 128 -4.55 -6.37 -4.93
C LEU A 128 -3.17 -5.82 -4.53
N TRP A 129 -3.01 -5.61 -3.22
CA TRP A 129 -1.73 -5.35 -2.58
C TRP A 129 -1.18 -6.63 -1.96
N ILE A 130 0.11 -6.91 -2.18
CA ILE A 130 0.85 -8.01 -1.53
C ILE A 130 1.96 -7.40 -0.70
N SER A 131 2.05 -7.79 0.58
CA SER A 131 3.20 -7.44 1.41
C SER A 131 4.43 -8.25 0.99
N SER A 132 5.61 -7.62 0.96
CA SER A 132 6.88 -8.30 0.63
C SER A 132 7.84 -8.45 1.83
N GLY A 133 7.48 -7.92 3.01
CA GLY A 133 8.32 -7.90 4.21
C GLY A 133 7.77 -8.70 5.41
N MET A 134 8.57 -8.72 6.48
CA MET A 134 8.24 -9.37 7.75
C MET A 134 7.23 -8.55 8.56
N PHE A 135 6.35 -9.21 9.31
CA PHE A 135 5.41 -8.52 10.20
C PHE A 135 6.12 -7.76 11.34
N PRO A 136 5.54 -6.66 11.85
CA PRO A 136 4.25 -6.08 11.45
C PRO A 136 4.33 -5.33 10.12
N GLN A 137 3.24 -5.38 9.35
CA GLN A 137 3.06 -4.64 8.11
C GLN A 137 1.92 -3.63 8.27
N PHE A 138 1.91 -2.56 7.49
CA PHE A 138 0.82 -1.60 7.49
C PHE A 138 0.45 -1.14 6.08
N LEU A 139 -0.81 -0.74 5.96
CA LEU A 139 -1.36 -0.01 4.83
C LEU A 139 -2.08 1.23 5.37
N ARG A 140 -1.65 2.41 4.93
CA ARG A 140 -2.14 3.70 5.41
C ARG A 140 -2.79 4.46 4.26
N ILE A 141 -4.00 4.92 4.50
CA ILE A 141 -4.82 5.69 3.55
C ILE A 141 -5.06 7.06 4.16
N VAL A 142 -4.64 8.11 3.46
CA VAL A 142 -4.85 9.50 3.84
C VAL A 142 -5.88 10.12 2.91
N LEU A 143 -6.92 10.71 3.48
CA LEU A 143 -7.96 11.39 2.74
C LEU A 143 -7.54 12.84 2.43
N ARG A 144 -8.02 13.39 1.31
CA ARG A 144 -7.77 14.78 0.92
C ARG A 144 -8.41 15.77 1.90
N GLU A 145 -9.59 15.41 2.39
CA GLU A 145 -10.41 16.18 3.31
C GLU A 145 -10.98 15.26 4.39
N PRO A 146 -11.18 15.75 5.63
CA PRO A 146 -11.84 15.00 6.68
C PRO A 146 -13.26 14.61 6.28
N LYS A 147 -13.63 13.32 6.42
CA LYS A 147 -14.94 12.79 6.03
C LYS A 147 -15.61 11.98 7.13
N PRO A 148 -16.96 12.02 7.24
CA PRO A 148 -17.70 11.16 8.14
C PRO A 148 -17.70 9.74 7.56
N VAL A 149 -16.81 8.88 8.06
CA VAL A 149 -16.73 7.48 7.61
C VAL A 149 -17.50 6.63 8.61
N ALA A 150 -18.59 6.01 8.16
CA ALA A 150 -19.43 5.15 8.98
C ALA A 150 -18.82 3.75 9.17
N ALA A 151 -18.17 3.22 8.13
CA ALA A 151 -17.58 1.88 8.16
C ALA A 151 -16.39 1.75 7.21
N VAL A 152 -15.50 0.80 7.52
CA VAL A 152 -14.43 0.33 6.64
C VAL A 152 -14.66 -1.14 6.35
N GLU A 153 -14.75 -1.50 5.07
CA GLU A 153 -14.79 -2.89 4.62
C GLU A 153 -13.42 -3.27 4.06
N ILE A 154 -12.84 -4.35 4.56
CA ILE A 154 -11.54 -4.85 4.15
C ILE A 154 -11.71 -6.28 3.66
N THR A 155 -11.34 -6.53 2.42
CA THR A 155 -11.28 -7.88 1.87
C THR A 155 -9.85 -8.34 1.77
N CYS A 156 -9.54 -9.42 2.48
CA CYS A 156 -8.17 -9.86 2.66
C CYS A 156 -8.07 -11.39 2.71
N LYS A 157 -6.83 -11.87 2.63
CA LYS A 157 -6.48 -13.29 2.68
C LYS A 157 -5.12 -13.47 3.36
N GLN A 158 -4.93 -14.62 4.02
CA GLN A 158 -3.71 -14.98 4.76
C GLN A 158 -3.38 -14.08 5.95
N ILE A 159 -4.32 -13.24 6.40
CA ILE A 159 -4.17 -12.44 7.61
C ILE A 159 -4.52 -13.31 8.83
N ASN A 160 -3.72 -13.22 9.89
CA ASN A 160 -4.01 -13.84 11.19
C ASN A 160 -4.47 -12.80 12.22
N LYS A 161 -3.77 -11.67 12.30
CA LYS A 161 -4.12 -10.58 13.22
C LYS A 161 -4.05 -9.23 12.50
N LEU A 162 -5.15 -8.48 12.52
CA LEU A 162 -5.28 -7.16 11.93
C LEU A 162 -5.89 -6.20 12.93
N GLN A 163 -5.41 -4.96 12.91
CA GLN A 163 -5.93 -3.87 13.71
C GLN A 163 -6.23 -2.66 12.82
N LEU A 164 -7.45 -2.15 12.93
CA LEU A 164 -7.89 -0.94 12.24
C LEU A 164 -7.72 0.27 13.16
N ARG A 165 -6.94 1.24 12.71
CA ARG A 165 -6.76 2.53 13.37
C ARG A 165 -7.26 3.66 12.49
N ALA A 166 -7.81 4.71 13.10
CA ALA A 166 -8.21 5.91 12.38
C ALA A 166 -7.98 7.17 13.21
N SER A 167 -7.92 8.31 12.52
CA SER A 167 -7.73 9.61 13.15
C SER A 167 -8.36 10.72 12.31
N CYS A 168 -8.73 11.81 12.98
CA CYS A 168 -9.19 13.05 12.39
C CYS A 168 -8.06 13.93 11.81
N ASN A 169 -6.79 13.52 11.97
CA ASN A 169 -5.63 14.29 11.50
C ASN A 169 -4.67 13.41 10.68
N ARG A 170 -4.32 13.87 9.47
CA ARG A 170 -3.38 13.18 8.57
C ARG A 170 -1.93 13.09 9.06
N HIS A 171 -1.49 14.00 9.93
CA HIS A 171 -0.10 14.07 10.43
C HIS A 171 0.06 13.45 11.82
N VAL A 172 -0.89 12.62 12.25
CA VAL A 172 -0.83 11.95 13.55
C VAL A 172 0.17 10.78 13.52
N ALA A 173 0.92 10.61 14.61
CA ALA A 173 1.74 9.42 14.82
C ALA A 173 0.85 8.19 15.07
N ILE A 174 1.29 7.01 14.62
CA ILE A 174 0.52 5.75 14.72
C ILE A 174 0.08 5.41 16.15
N ASN A 175 0.91 5.70 17.15
CA ASN A 175 0.65 5.46 18.57
C ASN A 175 -0.41 6.41 19.16
N ARG A 176 -0.75 7.48 18.44
CA ARG A 176 -1.79 8.45 18.79
C ARG A 176 -3.08 8.26 17.97
N MET A 177 -3.09 7.34 17.01
CA MET A 177 -4.32 6.96 16.31
C MET A 177 -5.21 6.11 17.22
N THR A 178 -6.51 6.32 17.13
CA THR A 178 -7.51 5.54 17.87
C THR A 178 -7.67 4.17 17.21
N ILE A 179 -7.66 3.11 18.02
CA ILE A 179 -7.94 1.74 17.56
C ILE A 179 -9.46 1.57 17.51
N PHE A 180 -9.98 1.21 16.33
CA PHE A 180 -11.42 1.00 16.10
C PHE A 180 -11.82 -0.46 16.16
N ALA A 181 -10.94 -1.34 15.68
CA ALA A 181 -11.23 -2.76 15.62
C ALA A 181 -9.96 -3.57 15.64
N GLU A 182 -10.10 -4.79 16.16
CA GLU A 182 -9.13 -5.86 16.07
C GLU A 182 -9.84 -7.08 15.48
N LEU A 183 -9.14 -7.76 14.58
CA LEU A 183 -9.60 -8.96 13.91
C LEU A 183 -8.54 -10.04 14.10
N GLU A 184 -8.96 -11.18 14.63
CA GLU A 184 -8.15 -12.40 14.66
C GLU A 184 -8.84 -13.48 13.82
N VAL A 185 -8.12 -14.05 12.85
CA VAL A 185 -8.62 -15.04 11.90
C VAL A 185 -7.91 -16.36 12.15
N GLY A 186 -8.69 -17.42 12.42
CA GLY A 186 -8.14 -18.75 12.66
C GLY A 186 -7.44 -19.36 11.43
N ALA A 187 -6.54 -20.32 11.67
CA ALA A 187 -5.80 -21.00 10.60
C ALA A 187 -6.71 -21.74 9.59
N ALA A 188 -7.88 -22.21 10.03
CA ALA A 188 -8.85 -22.89 9.17
C ALA A 188 -9.41 -21.98 8.07
N ASP A 189 -9.59 -20.69 8.38
CA ASP A 189 -10.18 -19.70 7.48
C ASP A 189 -9.11 -18.93 6.68
N SER A 190 -7.82 -19.13 7.00
CA SER A 190 -6.67 -18.42 6.41
C SER A 190 -6.62 -18.39 4.87
N ARG A 191 -7.17 -19.41 4.21
CA ARG A 191 -7.15 -19.55 2.74
C ARG A 191 -8.38 -18.96 2.08
N LYS A 192 -9.43 -18.68 2.84
CA LYS A 192 -10.67 -18.10 2.36
C LYS A 192 -10.45 -16.61 2.09
N LEU A 193 -11.13 -16.13 1.06
CA LEU A 193 -11.22 -14.69 0.80
C LEU A 193 -12.42 -14.20 1.60
N ASP A 194 -12.16 -13.42 2.65
CA ASP A 194 -13.20 -12.92 3.53
C ASP A 194 -13.21 -11.39 3.53
N THR A 195 -14.42 -10.84 3.62
CA THR A 195 -14.68 -9.41 3.72
C THR A 195 -15.10 -9.10 5.15
N HIS A 196 -14.33 -8.22 5.80
CA HIS A 196 -14.58 -7.80 7.17
C HIS A 196 -15.02 -6.34 7.18
N ARG A 197 -16.22 -6.09 7.75
CA ARG A 197 -16.78 -4.76 7.90
C ARG A 197 -16.60 -4.27 9.33
N PHE A 198 -15.97 -3.11 9.48
CA PHE A 198 -15.68 -2.47 10.76
C PHE A 198 -16.46 -1.17 10.88
N SER A 199 -17.39 -1.10 11.82
CA SER A 199 -18.16 0.13 12.08
C SER A 199 -17.31 1.13 12.87
N LEU A 200 -17.24 2.36 12.39
CA LEU A 200 -16.50 3.45 13.03
C LEU A 200 -17.45 4.29 13.90
N THR A 201 -18.16 3.66 14.84
CA THR A 201 -19.08 4.39 15.71
C THR A 201 -18.30 5.27 16.70
N CYS A 202 -18.76 6.51 16.85
CA CYS A 202 -18.09 7.64 17.53
C CYS A 202 -17.75 7.44 19.03
N ARG A 203 -18.08 6.29 19.64
CA ARG A 203 -17.82 6.04 21.06
C ARG A 203 -16.33 6.02 21.40
N SER A 204 -15.46 5.69 20.43
CA SER A 204 -14.04 5.48 20.68
C SER A 204 -13.18 6.75 20.73
N PHE A 205 -13.68 7.90 20.28
CA PHE A 205 -12.94 9.18 20.37
C PHE A 205 -13.22 9.96 21.68
N LYS A 206 -14.29 9.61 22.41
CA LYS A 206 -14.64 10.21 23.70
C LYS A 206 -14.01 9.42 24.84
N ASN A 207 -12.73 9.65 25.12
CA ASN A 207 -12.06 9.39 26.42
C ASN A 207 -10.79 10.25 26.39
N ALA A 208 -10.62 11.31 27.20
CA ALA A 208 -10.38 11.13 28.63
C ALA A 208 -10.66 12.35 29.55
N ASN A 209 -11.35 13.43 29.15
CA ASN A 209 -11.43 14.61 30.05
C ASN A 209 -12.73 15.42 30.13
N ASP A 210 -13.78 15.18 29.34
CA ASP A 210 -14.98 16.03 29.42
C ASP A 210 -16.14 15.30 30.09
N SER A 211 -16.14 15.40 31.41
CA SER A 211 -17.32 15.31 32.26
C SER A 211 -18.07 16.64 32.16
N ASP A 212 -19.06 16.75 31.29
CA ASP A 212 -20.30 17.41 31.67
C ASP A 212 -21.43 17.09 30.69
N GLY A 213 -22.64 17.02 31.23
CA GLY A 213 -23.80 16.52 30.51
C GLY A 213 -24.30 17.43 29.38
N ASN A 214 -25.21 16.80 28.62
CA ASN A 214 -26.20 17.40 27.73
C ASN A 214 -25.84 17.53 26.23
N ASP A 215 -26.83 17.17 25.41
CA ASP A 215 -26.89 17.12 23.94
C ASP A 215 -26.13 16.00 23.23
N GLU A 216 -26.79 14.83 23.19
CA GLU A 216 -26.47 13.67 22.35
C GLU A 216 -26.82 13.95 20.88
N SER A 217 -26.07 14.86 20.25
CA SER A 217 -25.92 14.83 18.79
C SER A 217 -24.81 13.85 18.47
N THR A 218 -25.17 12.70 17.90
CA THR A 218 -24.26 11.64 17.46
C THR A 218 -23.53 12.10 16.20
N SER A 219 -22.74 13.17 16.29
CA SER A 219 -21.94 13.65 15.17
C SER A 219 -20.90 12.58 14.85
N GLU A 220 -20.95 12.04 13.64
CA GLU A 220 -19.97 11.06 13.20
C GLU A 220 -18.56 11.65 13.14
N PRO A 221 -17.53 10.86 13.48
CA PRO A 221 -16.19 11.38 13.53
C PRO A 221 -15.68 11.66 12.11
N LEU A 222 -15.23 12.89 11.90
CA LEU A 222 -14.52 13.26 10.68
C LEU A 222 -13.14 12.61 10.71
N ILE A 223 -12.92 11.67 9.79
CA ILE A 223 -11.69 10.90 9.66
C ILE A 223 -10.91 11.45 8.47
N GLU A 224 -9.60 11.62 8.67
CA GLU A 224 -8.67 12.10 7.64
C GLU A 224 -7.55 11.07 7.36
N ALA A 225 -7.25 10.19 8.31
CA ALA A 225 -6.30 9.10 8.12
C ALA A 225 -6.83 7.78 8.68
N ILE A 226 -6.63 6.72 7.91
CA ILE A 226 -6.96 5.35 8.27
C ILE A 226 -5.70 4.51 8.10
N GLN A 227 -5.42 3.65 9.06
CA GLN A 227 -4.28 2.76 9.02
C GLN A 227 -4.70 1.34 9.39
N ILE A 228 -4.42 0.41 8.50
CA ILE A 228 -4.64 -1.01 8.66
C ILE A 228 -3.29 -1.60 9.05
N ASN A 229 -3.17 -2.02 10.30
CA ASN A 229 -1.99 -2.72 10.81
C ASN A 229 -2.24 -4.22 10.71
N ILE A 230 -1.23 -4.95 10.25
CA ILE A 230 -1.24 -6.39 10.10
C ILE A 230 -0.10 -6.92 10.95
N ASP A 231 -0.45 -7.40 12.14
CA ASP A 231 0.53 -7.83 13.15
C ASP A 231 1.07 -9.23 12.85
N SER A 232 0.27 -10.08 12.19
CA SER A 232 0.71 -11.39 11.73
C SER A 232 -0.15 -11.95 10.61
N GLY A 233 0.41 -12.88 9.85
CA GLY A 233 -0.26 -13.65 8.80
C GLY A 233 -0.01 -15.15 8.93
N HIS A 234 -0.82 -15.93 8.22
CA HIS A 234 -0.68 -17.40 8.11
C HIS A 234 0.34 -17.83 7.05
N SER A 235 0.93 -16.86 6.35
CA SER A 235 1.94 -17.04 5.32
C SER A 235 3.05 -16.00 5.53
N ALA A 236 4.13 -16.09 4.77
CA ALA A 236 5.20 -15.09 4.74
C ALA A 236 4.75 -13.75 4.14
N PHE A 237 3.59 -13.73 3.48
CA PHE A 237 2.97 -12.55 2.90
C PHE A 237 1.47 -12.52 3.20
N VAL A 238 0.85 -11.36 2.99
CA VAL A 238 -0.61 -11.18 3.05
C VAL A 238 -1.10 -10.50 1.79
N CYS A 239 -2.38 -10.72 1.50
CA CYS A 239 -3.05 -10.09 0.37
C CYS A 239 -4.23 -9.25 0.87
N VAL A 240 -4.27 -7.98 0.47
CA VAL A 240 -5.45 -7.13 0.63
C VAL A 240 -5.96 -6.81 -0.77
N TYR A 241 -7.19 -7.22 -1.05
CA TYR A 241 -7.79 -7.06 -2.38
C TYR A 241 -8.41 -5.68 -2.53
N PHE A 242 -9.32 -5.33 -1.62
CA PHE A 242 -9.96 -4.03 -1.65
C PHE A 242 -10.27 -3.52 -0.25
N VAL A 243 -10.20 -2.21 -0.10
CA VAL A 243 -10.58 -1.44 1.07
C VAL A 243 -11.66 -0.45 0.65
N ARG A 244 -12.87 -0.61 1.17
CA ARG A 244 -14.00 0.28 0.89
C ARG A 244 -14.29 1.13 2.10
N LEU A 245 -14.40 2.43 1.87
CA LEU A 245 -14.78 3.40 2.89
C LEU A 245 -16.24 3.78 2.65
N CYS A 246 -17.09 3.46 3.61
CA CYS A 246 -18.51 3.80 3.61
C CYS A 246 -18.68 5.17 4.28
N ILE A 247 -19.05 6.19 3.52
CA ILE A 247 -19.27 7.54 4.03
C ILE A 247 -20.70 7.63 4.57
N ALA A 248 -20.91 8.26 5.72
CA ALA A 248 -22.27 8.63 6.10
C ALA A 248 -22.75 9.84 5.32
N ASN A 249 -24.00 9.77 4.86
CA ASN A 249 -24.62 10.89 4.17
C ASN A 249 -24.79 12.06 5.15
N SER A 250 -24.08 13.15 4.87
CA SER A 250 -24.25 14.42 5.57
C SER A 250 -25.56 15.16 5.24
N ASP A 251 -26.38 14.63 4.32
CA ASP A 251 -27.62 15.27 3.84
C ASP A 251 -28.77 15.26 4.86
N GLU A 252 -28.68 14.48 5.95
CA GLU A 252 -29.63 14.56 7.08
C GLU A 252 -29.25 15.58 8.15
N ILE A 253 -28.05 16.19 8.09
CA ILE A 253 -27.55 17.11 9.13
C ILE A 253 -27.97 18.58 8.84
N ARG A 254 -28.71 18.85 7.75
CA ARG A 254 -29.15 20.21 7.35
C ARG A 254 -30.68 20.37 7.21
N ARG A 255 -31.51 19.54 7.85
CA ARG A 255 -32.95 19.79 7.96
C ARG A 255 -33.38 20.05 9.39
#